data_AF-A0A0J6CBQ9-F1
#
_entry.id   AF-A0A0J6CBQ9-F1
#
_cell.length_a   1.000
_cell.length_b   1.000
_cell.length_c   1.000
_cell.angle_alpha   90.00
_cell.angle_beta   90.00
_cell.angle_gamma   90.00
#
_symmetry.space_group_name_H-M   'P 1'
#
loop_
_entity.id
_entity.type
_entity.pdbx_description
1 polymer ?
#
loop_
_entity_poly.entity_id
_entity_poly.type
_entity_poly.pdbx_seq_one_letter_code
_entity_poly.pdbx_strand_id
1 'polypeptide(L)'
;MTEDLRNRIDGMIKSMHLLRTESGTVEFDKLFNEVRELATTSEERREAGLYLREQMRMRRKRSDIDIKKIVREAQDVVSLSYIAKQYFNKDRSWLYQRINGTLVNGKPAAFTEQELTILANSLKNI
;
A
#
# COMPACT_ATOMS: atom_id res chain seq x y z
N MET A 1 15.54 -8.34 -13.20
CA MET A 1 16.07 -7.23 -12.37
C MET A 1 16.91 -7.80 -11.25
N THR A 2 18.08 -7.20 -10.98
CA THR A 2 18.97 -7.64 -9.89
C THR A 2 18.34 -7.43 -8.52
N GLU A 3 18.73 -8.26 -7.56
CA GLU A 3 18.21 -8.16 -6.19
C GLU A 3 18.64 -6.85 -5.50
N ASP A 4 19.83 -6.34 -5.82
CA ASP A 4 20.30 -5.04 -5.35
C ASP A 4 19.43 -3.89 -5.88
N LEU A 5 19.13 -3.87 -7.18
CA LEU A 5 18.25 -2.86 -7.79
C LEU A 5 16.85 -2.91 -7.18
N ARG A 6 16.30 -4.10 -6.93
CA ARG A 6 15.02 -4.30 -6.23
C ARG A 6 15.05 -3.66 -4.84
N ASN A 7 16.04 -4.00 -4.03
CA ASN A 7 16.16 -3.51 -2.66
C ASN A 7 16.35 -1.99 -2.60
N ARG A 8 17.08 -1.40 -3.57
CA ARG A 8 17.26 0.05 -3.67
C ARG A 8 15.95 0.76 -4.02
N ILE A 9 15.16 0.20 -4.94
CA ILE A 9 13.82 0.71 -5.25
C ILE A 9 12.90 0.62 -4.02
N ASP A 10 12.90 -0.49 -3.30
CA ASP A 10 12.08 -0.65 -2.09
C ASP A 10 12.47 0.34 -0.98
N GLY A 11 13.78 0.58 -0.80
CA GLY A 11 14.30 1.59 0.10
C GLY A 11 13.84 3.00 -0.29
N MET A 12 14.01 3.37 -1.56
CA MET A 12 13.56 4.65 -2.10
C MET A 12 12.05 4.87 -1.87
N ILE A 13 11.23 3.86 -2.13
CA ILE A 13 9.77 3.95 -1.92
C ILE A 13 9.41 4.14 -0.43
N LYS A 14 10.11 3.47 0.50
CA LYS A 14 9.91 3.69 1.95
C LYS A 14 10.30 5.12 2.36
N SER A 15 11.22 5.73 1.65
CA SER A 15 11.69 7.10 1.86
C SER A 15 10.83 8.19 1.21
N MET A 16 9.68 7.87 0.59
CA MET A 16 8.79 8.89 0.00
C MET A 16 8.30 9.96 1.00
N HIS A 17 8.34 9.67 2.30
CA HIS A 17 8.01 10.65 3.33
C HIS A 17 8.95 11.87 3.35
N LEU A 18 10.17 11.74 2.79
CA LEU A 18 11.15 12.81 2.67
C LEU A 18 10.71 13.93 1.71
N LEU A 19 9.86 13.63 0.72
CA LEU A 19 9.32 14.60 -0.24
C LEU A 19 8.40 15.67 0.39
N ARG A 20 8.23 15.65 1.71
CA ARG A 20 7.42 16.62 2.46
C ARG A 20 8.18 17.91 2.78
N THR A 21 9.50 17.93 2.61
CA THR A 21 10.35 19.10 2.84
C THR A 21 11.33 19.29 1.69
N GLU A 22 11.82 20.51 1.52
CA GLU A 22 12.86 20.80 0.51
C GLU A 22 14.14 20.01 0.78
N SER A 23 14.61 19.98 2.04
CA SER A 23 15.80 19.21 2.44
C SER A 23 15.64 17.71 2.21
N GLY A 24 14.47 17.15 2.50
CA GLY A 24 14.19 15.74 2.27
C GLY A 24 14.07 15.39 0.79
N THR A 25 13.64 16.34 -0.05
CA THR A 25 13.61 16.15 -1.51
C THR A 25 15.02 15.94 -2.06
N VAL A 26 16.01 16.69 -1.56
CA VAL A 26 17.43 16.49 -1.94
C VAL A 26 17.93 15.09 -1.57
N GLU A 27 17.58 14.59 -0.38
CA GLU A 27 17.95 13.22 0.02
C GLU A 27 17.21 12.16 -0.81
N PHE A 28 15.94 12.40 -1.16
CA PHE A 28 15.19 11.53 -2.04
C PHE A 28 15.81 11.48 -3.45
N ASP A 29 16.25 12.61 -3.99
CA ASP A 29 16.90 12.69 -5.30
C ASP A 29 18.21 11.88 -5.34
N LYS A 30 18.97 11.83 -4.25
CA LYS A 30 20.14 10.93 -4.14
C LYS A 30 19.73 9.47 -4.28
N LEU A 31 18.71 9.03 -3.53
CA LEU A 31 18.21 7.65 -3.62
C LEU A 31 17.71 7.32 -5.02
N PHE A 32 17.03 8.26 -5.67
CA PHE A 32 16.56 8.10 -7.05
C PHE A 32 17.72 7.98 -8.05
N ASN A 33 18.76 8.79 -7.90
CA ASN A 33 19.95 8.73 -8.75
C ASN A 33 20.70 7.40 -8.58
N GLU A 34 20.81 6.88 -7.36
CA GLU A 34 21.42 5.56 -7.10
C GLU A 34 20.66 4.44 -7.82
N VAL A 35 19.31 4.44 -7.76
CA VAL A 35 18.47 3.50 -8.51
C VAL A 35 18.72 3.64 -10.02
N ARG A 36 18.83 4.88 -10.52
CA ARG A 36 19.06 5.17 -11.93
C ARG A 36 20.43 4.70 -12.41
N GLU A 37 21.45 4.82 -11.58
CA GLU A 37 22.83 4.36 -11.86
C GLU A 37 22.94 2.85 -11.87
N LEU A 38 22.22 2.16 -10.98
CA LEU A 38 22.15 0.69 -10.95
C LEU A 38 21.39 0.11 -12.16
N ALA A 39 20.41 0.84 -12.69
CA ALA A 39 19.67 0.44 -13.89
C ALA A 39 20.45 0.82 -15.17
N THR A 40 21.54 0.08 -15.45
CA THR A 40 22.49 0.41 -16.52
C THR A 40 21.96 0.08 -17.91
N THR A 41 21.23 -1.02 -18.05
CA THR A 41 20.68 -1.49 -19.34
C THR A 41 19.27 -0.95 -19.60
N SER A 42 18.85 -0.93 -20.87
CA SER A 42 17.48 -0.56 -21.25
C SER A 42 16.43 -1.50 -20.64
N GLU A 43 16.75 -2.79 -20.55
CA GLU A 43 15.87 -3.80 -19.99
C GLU A 43 15.73 -3.65 -18.47
N GLU A 44 16.81 -3.42 -17.73
CA GLU A 44 16.75 -3.16 -16.28
C GLU A 44 15.96 -1.89 -15.97
N ARG A 45 16.12 -0.83 -16.77
CA ARG A 45 15.30 0.40 -16.62
C ARG A 45 13.82 0.12 -16.83
N ARG A 46 13.49 -0.72 -17.82
CA ARG A 46 12.11 -1.12 -18.12
C ARG A 46 11.51 -1.91 -16.96
N GLU A 47 12.23 -2.91 -16.45
CA GLU A 47 11.83 -3.74 -15.32
C GLU A 47 11.69 -2.93 -14.03
N ALA A 48 12.66 -2.07 -13.71
CA ALA A 48 12.63 -1.17 -12.56
C ALA A 48 11.42 -0.23 -12.62
N GLY A 49 11.14 0.34 -13.80
CA GLY A 49 9.97 1.19 -14.01
C GLY A 49 8.64 0.44 -13.83
N LEU A 50 8.54 -0.80 -14.31
CA LEU A 50 7.36 -1.65 -14.10
C LEU A 50 7.18 -1.99 -12.63
N TYR A 51 8.26 -2.38 -11.95
CA TYR A 51 8.26 -2.71 -10.53
C TYR A 51 7.85 -1.50 -9.67
N LEU A 52 8.44 -0.34 -9.91
CA LEU A 52 8.08 0.90 -9.22
C LEU A 52 6.59 1.25 -9.40
N ARG A 53 6.07 1.16 -10.63
CA ARG A 53 4.65 1.39 -10.90
C ARG A 53 3.75 0.44 -10.12
N GLU A 54 4.10 -0.84 -10.08
CA GLU A 54 3.34 -1.85 -9.34
C GLU A 54 3.36 -1.58 -7.84
N GLN A 55 4.53 -1.30 -7.26
CA GLN A 55 4.65 -0.97 -5.83
C GLN A 55 3.83 0.29 -5.47
N MET A 56 3.82 1.29 -6.34
CA MET A 56 3.01 2.50 -6.16
C MET A 56 1.52 2.20 -6.26
N ARG A 57 1.10 1.33 -7.21
CA ARG A 57 -0.28 0.87 -7.33
C ARG A 57 -0.74 0.15 -6.07
N MET A 58 0.06 -0.77 -5.55
CA MET A 58 -0.26 -1.55 -4.35
C MET A 58 -0.42 -0.72 -3.08
N ARG A 59 0.23 0.46 -3.02
CA ARG A 59 0.13 1.43 -1.92
C ARG A 59 -1.01 2.43 -2.09
N ARG A 60 -1.55 2.55 -3.29
CA ARG A 60 -2.65 3.48 -3.58
C ARG A 60 -3.88 3.08 -2.77
N LYS A 61 -4.49 4.07 -2.13
CA LYS A 61 -5.76 3.92 -1.43
C LYS A 61 -6.90 3.79 -2.44
N ARG A 62 -7.74 2.79 -2.25
CA ARG A 62 -8.88 2.41 -3.11
C ARG A 62 -10.19 2.98 -2.56
N SER A 63 -10.28 4.30 -2.51
CA SER A 63 -11.53 4.99 -2.13
C SER A 63 -12.61 4.90 -3.21
N ASP A 64 -12.28 4.36 -4.39
CA ASP A 64 -13.18 4.06 -5.50
C ASP A 64 -14.04 2.81 -5.28
N ILE A 65 -13.74 1.99 -4.26
CA ILE A 65 -14.45 0.75 -3.98
C ILE A 65 -15.38 0.92 -2.77
N ASP A 66 -16.67 0.62 -2.95
CA ASP A 66 -17.63 0.52 -1.84
C ASP A 66 -17.51 -0.84 -1.14
N ILE A 67 -16.66 -0.87 -0.11
CA ILE A 67 -16.41 -2.08 0.68
C ILE A 67 -17.62 -2.50 1.48
N LYS A 68 -18.39 -1.53 2.00
CA LYS A 68 -19.60 -1.82 2.77
C LYS A 68 -20.59 -2.65 1.95
N LYS A 69 -20.71 -2.38 0.64
CA LYS A 69 -21.52 -3.19 -0.26
C LYS A 69 -20.99 -4.61 -0.41
N ILE A 70 -19.67 -4.77 -0.56
CA ILE A 70 -19.02 -6.08 -0.76
C ILE A 70 -19.17 -6.98 0.47
N VAL A 71 -18.98 -6.42 1.68
CA VAL A 71 -19.00 -7.23 2.91
C VAL A 71 -20.37 -7.30 3.58
N ARG A 72 -21.42 -6.70 2.99
CA ARG A 72 -22.75 -6.57 3.63
C ARG A 72 -23.31 -7.90 4.10
N GLU A 73 -23.22 -8.93 3.28
CA GLU A 73 -23.75 -10.27 3.60
C GLU A 73 -22.88 -11.00 4.62
N ALA A 74 -21.58 -10.71 4.64
CA ALA A 74 -20.63 -11.33 5.57
C ALA A 74 -20.59 -10.61 6.94
N GLN A 75 -21.00 -9.35 7.03
CA GLN A 75 -20.84 -8.51 8.23
C GLN A 75 -21.54 -9.06 9.47
N ASP A 76 -22.67 -9.75 9.32
CA ASP A 76 -23.43 -10.30 10.43
C ASP A 76 -22.88 -11.64 10.94
N VAL A 77 -22.09 -12.33 10.12
CA VAL A 77 -21.50 -13.65 10.42
C VAL A 77 -20.04 -13.52 10.86
N VAL A 78 -19.36 -12.46 10.42
CA VAL A 78 -17.91 -12.30 10.57
C VAL A 78 -17.56 -11.38 11.73
N SER A 79 -16.72 -11.89 12.64
CA SER A 79 -16.15 -11.08 13.72
C SER A 79 -15.12 -10.07 13.18
N LEU A 80 -15.55 -8.81 13.00
CA LEU A 80 -14.66 -7.70 12.59
C LEU A 80 -13.46 -7.53 13.54
N SER A 81 -13.66 -7.77 14.84
CA SER A 81 -12.58 -7.73 15.83
C SER A 81 -11.51 -8.79 15.58
N TYR A 82 -11.92 -9.99 15.19
CA TYR A 82 -11.01 -11.08 14.86
C TYR A 82 -10.22 -10.76 13.59
N ILE A 83 -10.90 -10.34 12.52
CA ILE A 83 -10.23 -9.98 11.25
C ILE A 83 -9.19 -8.88 11.46
N ALA A 84 -9.56 -7.79 12.14
CA ALA A 84 -8.67 -6.67 12.35
C ALA A 84 -7.39 -7.08 13.11
N LYS A 85 -7.53 -7.90 14.15
CA LYS A 85 -6.39 -8.37 14.95
C LYS A 85 -5.54 -9.39 14.19
N GLN A 86 -6.15 -10.43 13.64
CA GLN A 86 -5.41 -11.56 13.05
C GLN A 86 -4.74 -11.22 11.72
N TYR A 87 -5.42 -10.45 10.86
CA TYR A 87 -4.95 -10.23 9.49
C TYR A 87 -4.29 -8.86 9.28
N PHE A 88 -4.62 -7.86 10.10
CA PHE A 88 -4.10 -6.50 9.95
C PHE A 88 -3.23 -6.03 11.13
N ASN A 89 -3.23 -6.78 12.25
CA ASN A 89 -2.64 -6.35 13.51
C ASN A 89 -3.08 -4.92 13.89
N LYS A 90 -4.40 -4.71 13.86
CA LYS A 90 -5.09 -3.44 14.15
C LYS A 90 -6.32 -3.70 15.02
N ASP A 91 -6.86 -2.63 15.59
CA ASP A 91 -8.12 -2.70 16.34
C ASP A 91 -9.36 -2.74 15.43
N ARG A 92 -10.51 -3.06 16.03
CA ARG A 92 -11.80 -3.13 15.32
C ARG A 92 -12.18 -1.79 14.68
N SER A 93 -11.88 -0.67 15.33
CA SER A 93 -12.24 0.67 14.84
C SER A 93 -11.53 0.98 13.53
N TRP A 94 -10.25 0.61 13.39
CA TRP A 94 -9.49 0.74 12.15
C TRP A 94 -10.15 0.06 10.95
N LEU A 95 -10.69 -1.14 11.15
CA LEU A 95 -11.36 -1.91 10.10
C LEU A 95 -12.75 -1.31 9.80
N TYR A 96 -13.50 -0.98 10.85
CA TYR A 96 -14.82 -0.33 10.74
C TYR A 96 -14.75 0.99 9.96
N GLN A 97 -13.74 1.82 10.23
CA GLN A 97 -13.51 3.09 9.55
C GLN A 97 -13.35 2.90 8.04
N ARG A 98 -12.56 1.91 7.62
CA ARG A 98 -12.31 1.62 6.19
C ARG A 98 -13.48 0.98 5.48
N ILE A 99 -14.22 0.11 6.17
CA ILE A 99 -15.45 -0.48 5.63
C ILE A 99 -16.48 0.61 5.32
N ASN A 100 -16.64 1.58 6.24
CA ASN A 100 -17.64 2.64 6.11
C ASN A 100 -17.13 3.91 5.42
N GLY A 101 -15.86 3.97 5.03
CA GLY A 101 -15.27 5.18 4.42
C GLY A 101 -15.27 6.40 5.35
N THR A 102 -15.23 6.22 6.67
CA THR A 102 -15.30 7.33 7.63
C THR A 102 -14.12 8.28 7.45
N LEU A 103 -14.36 9.58 7.67
CA LEU A 103 -13.30 10.59 7.56
C LEU A 103 -12.31 10.48 8.73
N VAL A 104 -11.03 10.37 8.40
CA VAL A 104 -9.89 10.42 9.34
C VAL A 104 -8.95 11.51 8.83
N ASN A 105 -8.68 12.52 9.67
CA ASN A 105 -7.91 13.72 9.28
C ASN A 105 -8.43 14.37 7.98
N GLY A 106 -9.76 14.47 7.84
CA GLY A 106 -10.43 15.08 6.69
C GLY A 106 -10.45 14.24 5.40
N LYS A 107 -9.92 13.00 5.42
CA LYS A 107 -9.89 12.10 4.26
C LYS A 107 -10.63 10.79 4.54
N PRO A 108 -11.38 10.23 3.58
CA PRO A 108 -12.04 8.95 3.78
C PRO A 108 -11.00 7.84 4.02
N ALA A 109 -11.18 7.10 5.10
CA ALA A 109 -10.38 5.91 5.37
C ALA A 109 -10.67 4.86 4.29
N ALA A 110 -9.63 4.35 3.64
CA ALA A 110 -9.75 3.34 2.61
C ALA A 110 -8.66 2.27 2.77
N PHE A 111 -8.92 1.10 2.18
CA PHE A 111 -7.91 0.07 2.03
C PHE A 111 -6.97 0.40 0.87
N THR A 112 -5.73 -0.05 0.94
CA THR A 112 -4.87 -0.20 -0.25
C THR A 112 -5.24 -1.46 -1.01
N GLU A 113 -4.75 -1.61 -2.24
CA GLU A 113 -4.95 -2.83 -3.03
C GLU A 113 -4.40 -4.09 -2.33
N GLN A 114 -3.26 -3.97 -1.65
CA GLN A 114 -2.73 -5.03 -0.81
C GLN A 114 -3.65 -5.35 0.37
N GLU A 115 -4.14 -4.32 1.07
CA GLU A 115 -5.05 -4.53 2.21
C GLU A 115 -6.39 -5.15 1.77
N LEU A 116 -6.89 -4.85 0.57
CA LEU A 116 -8.07 -5.49 -0.01
C LEU A 116 -7.84 -6.98 -0.30
N THR A 117 -6.66 -7.33 -0.79
CA THR A 117 -6.29 -8.73 -1.02
C THR A 117 -6.28 -9.49 0.31
N ILE A 118 -5.72 -8.89 1.36
CA ILE A 118 -5.74 -9.47 2.72
C ILE A 118 -7.19 -9.63 3.21
N LEU A 119 -8.04 -8.61 3.03
CA LEU A 119 -9.45 -8.68 3.41
C LEU A 119 -10.18 -9.83 2.69
N ALA A 120 -10.04 -9.92 1.36
CA ALA A 120 -10.67 -10.96 0.57
C ALA A 120 -10.21 -12.37 1.01
N ASN A 121 -8.92 -12.56 1.30
CA ASN A 121 -8.40 -13.82 1.80
C ASN A 121 -8.91 -14.12 3.22
N SER A 122 -8.99 -13.12 4.10
CA SER A 122 -9.51 -13.29 5.46
C SER A 122 -10.96 -13.78 5.47
N LEU A 123 -11.79 -13.32 4.53
CA LEU A 123 -13.19 -13.73 4.40
C LEU A 123 -13.36 -15.14 3.84
N LYS A 124 -12.37 -15.68 3.12
CA LYS A 124 -12.37 -17.07 2.61
C LYS A 124 -11.93 -18.09 3.67
N ASN A 125 -11.20 -17.65 4.69
CA ASN A 125 -10.63 -18.49 5.74
C ASN A 125 -11.52 -18.56 7.00
N ILE A 126 -12.74 -18.01 6.92
CA ILE A 126 -13.77 -18.01 7.97
C ILE A 126 -14.91 -18.87 7.47
#